data_AF-A0A4P7GMD1-F1
#
_entry.id   AF-A0A4P7GMD1-F1
#
_cell.length_a   1.000
_cell.length_b   1.000
_cell.length_c   1.000
_cell.angle_alpha   90.00
_cell.angle_beta   90.00
_cell.angle_gamma   90.00
#
_symmetry.space_group_name_H-M   'P 1'
#
loop_
_entity.id
_entity.type
_entity.pdbx_description
1 polymer ?
#
loop_
_entity_poly.entity_id
_entity_poly.type
_entity_poly.pdbx_seq_one_letter_code
_entity_poly.pdbx_strand_id
1 'polypeptide(L)'
;MATPVTVEFIRLFCYHGVDEDVSEPYLWVIGFTLDGRTITHTPDSPKLTGAPDYFFSPGSHDNIGGGMGIGSTRLLPPAVGTFATTLQPIVLNAGGQAVEVPGWIGLIGVLLEEDSTSDVGAEAAHQAINNLVRTEINEAVEDINLAGLGAEILAAVNAGTSPVAAATAIFTAKIDRLIARIERYAQSAAVNAIVSNLSFPAAIVEGADPDEFMGISVRIYGEPDLAATTHTERLEFTDMIVEPNMHPESSDFAYNLHGQAWQRIEVFWVPFTDQVPPGRWQVTGLQRSGRPGKQFISQLGGNFADGTPWVQTKGAVMDQLSVGSHSYFVRGASGVEADVIIEPEPLNPFFPSLTTTADDDPTNNLGSLPPCPLGTRHTRPVG
;
A
#
# COMPACT_ATOMS: atom_id res chain seq x y z
N MET A 1 -3.64 -15.74 -2.35
CA MET A 1 -2.16 -15.96 -2.27
C MET A 1 -1.66 -15.23 -1.05
N ALA A 2 -0.57 -15.67 -0.42
CA ALA A 2 -0.01 -14.97 0.74
C ALA A 2 0.86 -13.78 0.27
N THR A 3 0.55 -12.58 0.77
CA THR A 3 1.17 -11.31 0.33
C THR A 3 2.08 -10.78 1.44
N PRO A 4 3.43 -10.84 1.30
CA PRO A 4 4.32 -10.34 2.34
C PRO A 4 4.30 -8.80 2.35
N VAL A 5 4.06 -8.20 3.51
CA VAL A 5 3.85 -6.75 3.66
C VAL A 5 4.65 -6.17 4.82
N THR A 6 4.88 -4.88 4.77
CA THR A 6 5.44 -4.10 5.88
C THR A 6 4.72 -2.77 5.98
N VAL A 7 4.39 -2.38 7.20
CA VAL A 7 3.97 -1.03 7.57
C VAL A 7 4.91 -0.55 8.65
N GLU A 8 5.32 0.71 8.59
CA GLU A 8 6.17 1.26 9.64
C GLU A 8 6.01 2.76 9.82
N PHE A 9 6.24 3.21 11.05
CA PHE A 9 6.61 4.59 11.34
C PHE A 9 8.14 4.70 11.31
N ILE A 10 8.65 5.67 10.55
CA ILE A 10 10.08 5.79 10.26
C ILE A 10 10.72 6.90 11.10
N ARG A 11 10.00 8.01 11.27
CA ARG A 11 10.53 9.18 11.95
C ARG A 11 9.44 10.04 12.58
N LEU A 12 9.80 10.68 13.68
CA LEU A 12 9.05 11.72 14.37
C LEU A 12 9.73 13.07 14.12
N PHE A 13 8.98 14.10 13.79
CA PHE A 13 9.46 15.48 13.69
C PHE A 13 8.76 16.33 14.74
N CYS A 14 9.53 17.10 15.51
CA CYS A 14 9.01 18.00 16.54
C CYS A 14 8.89 19.42 15.99
N TYR A 15 7.70 20.01 16.02
CA TYR A 15 7.48 21.41 15.69
C TYR A 15 7.74 22.31 16.88
N HIS A 16 7.03 22.04 17.96
CA HIS A 16 7.01 22.77 19.22
C HIS A 16 6.41 21.77 20.18
N GLY A 17 7.23 20.98 20.86
CA GLY A 17 6.73 19.99 21.81
C GLY A 17 5.96 20.65 22.96
N VAL A 18 5.56 19.86 23.96
CA VAL A 18 4.86 20.38 25.15
C VAL A 18 5.74 21.38 25.89
N ASP A 19 7.03 21.05 26.03
CA ASP A 19 8.00 21.87 26.73
C ASP A 19 8.61 22.95 25.82
N GLU A 20 8.86 24.13 26.40
CA GLU A 20 9.36 25.31 25.67
C GLU A 20 10.75 25.09 25.03
N ASP A 21 11.56 24.16 25.54
CA ASP A 21 12.95 23.95 25.10
C ASP A 21 13.20 22.54 24.54
N VAL A 22 12.93 21.51 25.33
CA VAL A 22 13.20 20.10 25.01
C VAL A 22 12.04 19.28 25.51
N SER A 23 11.38 18.60 24.59
CA SER A 23 10.32 17.66 24.90
C SER A 23 10.84 16.24 25.00
N GLU A 24 10.22 15.39 25.79
CA GLU A 24 10.64 14.00 26.03
C GLU A 24 9.60 13.00 25.47
N PRO A 25 9.38 12.96 24.13
CA PRO A 25 8.33 12.12 23.57
C PRO A 25 8.73 10.65 23.61
N TYR A 26 7.74 9.81 23.84
CA TYR A 26 7.82 8.36 23.64
C TYR A 26 6.61 7.84 22.86
N LEU A 27 6.79 6.72 22.16
CA LEU A 27 5.83 6.23 21.16
C LEU A 27 5.49 4.77 21.36
N TRP A 28 4.21 4.46 21.52
CA TRP A 28 3.71 3.09 21.46
C TRP A 28 3.15 2.79 20.08
N VAL A 29 3.60 1.68 19.48
CA VAL A 29 3.17 1.23 18.16
C VAL A 29 2.46 -0.11 18.28
N ILE A 30 1.24 -0.15 17.75
CA ILE A 30 0.40 -1.33 17.75
C ILE A 30 0.12 -1.72 16.30
N GLY A 31 0.63 -2.86 15.89
CA GLY A 31 0.35 -3.47 14.60
C GLY A 31 -0.74 -4.53 14.73
N PHE A 32 -1.56 -4.72 13.69
CA PHE A 32 -2.49 -5.83 13.64
C PHE A 32 -2.79 -6.28 12.21
N THR A 33 -3.27 -7.51 12.05
CA THR A 33 -3.82 -7.99 10.76
C THR A 33 -5.21 -8.56 10.90
N LEU A 34 -6.05 -8.28 9.91
CA LEU A 34 -7.38 -8.88 9.71
C LEU A 34 -7.32 -9.68 8.41
N ASP A 35 -7.01 -10.97 8.50
CA ASP A 35 -6.71 -11.76 7.32
C ASP A 35 -7.09 -13.23 7.47
N GLY A 36 -7.04 -13.97 6.36
CA GLY A 36 -7.40 -15.38 6.28
C GLY A 36 -6.44 -16.35 6.99
N ARG A 37 -5.32 -15.88 7.55
CA ARG A 37 -4.42 -16.75 8.35
C ARG A 37 -5.03 -17.06 9.69
N THR A 38 -5.68 -16.07 10.30
CA THR A 38 -6.19 -16.15 11.67
C THR A 38 -7.71 -16.00 11.76
N ILE A 39 -8.37 -15.45 10.73
CA ILE A 39 -9.82 -15.30 10.66
C ILE A 39 -10.38 -16.24 9.59
N THR A 40 -11.34 -17.08 9.96
CA THR A 40 -11.95 -18.06 9.06
C THR A 40 -13.47 -17.96 9.07
N HIS A 41 -14.12 -18.44 8.02
CA HIS A 41 -15.57 -18.56 7.93
C HIS A 41 -15.96 -20.01 7.72
N THR A 42 -16.63 -20.60 8.70
CA THR A 42 -17.26 -21.92 8.54
C THR A 42 -18.51 -21.77 7.66
N PRO A 43 -18.70 -22.60 6.61
CA PRO A 43 -19.93 -22.59 5.82
C PRO A 43 -21.18 -22.64 6.71
N ASP A 44 -22.20 -21.87 6.32
CA ASP A 44 -23.49 -21.76 7.03
C ASP A 44 -23.43 -21.13 8.45
N SER A 45 -22.26 -20.65 8.89
CA SER A 45 -22.13 -19.85 10.11
C SER A 45 -22.46 -18.38 9.83
N PRO A 46 -23.27 -17.70 10.66
CA PRO A 46 -23.47 -16.26 10.53
C PRO A 46 -22.28 -15.43 11.06
N LYS A 47 -21.21 -16.08 11.53
CA LYS A 47 -20.07 -15.43 12.20
C LYS A 47 -18.74 -15.91 11.65
N LEU A 48 -17.78 -14.99 11.66
CA LEU A 48 -16.36 -15.30 11.53
C LEU A 48 -15.86 -15.97 12.83
N THR A 49 -14.84 -16.80 12.71
CA THR A 49 -14.14 -17.43 13.82
C THR A 49 -12.65 -17.09 13.77
N GLY A 50 -12.01 -17.06 14.94
CA GLY A 50 -10.62 -16.69 15.07
C GLY A 50 -10.45 -15.29 15.64
N ALA A 51 -9.21 -14.79 15.62
CA ALA A 51 -8.85 -13.50 16.18
C ALA A 51 -7.81 -12.82 15.29
N PRO A 52 -7.74 -11.48 15.27
CA PRO A 52 -6.64 -10.76 14.64
C PRO A 52 -5.28 -11.19 15.19
N ASP A 53 -4.25 -11.07 14.36
CA ASP A 53 -2.86 -11.15 14.81
C ASP A 53 -2.43 -9.75 15.28
N TYR A 54 -1.56 -9.67 16.29
CA TYR A 54 -1.14 -8.41 16.89
C TYR A 54 0.36 -8.32 17.06
N PHE A 55 0.88 -7.11 16.90
CA PHE A 55 2.21 -6.68 17.28
C PHE A 55 2.06 -5.52 18.25
N PHE A 56 2.81 -5.56 19.35
CA PHE A 56 2.90 -4.47 20.31
C PHE A 56 4.37 -4.13 20.46
N SER A 57 4.76 -2.90 20.15
CA SER A 57 6.13 -2.44 20.33
C SER A 57 6.51 -2.51 21.80
N PRO A 58 7.78 -2.80 22.14
CA PRO A 58 8.25 -2.67 23.51
C PRO A 58 8.44 -1.19 23.89
N GLY A 59 8.46 -0.93 25.19
CA GLY A 59 9.05 0.27 25.77
C GLY A 59 8.06 1.22 26.47
N SER A 60 8.64 2.05 27.34
CA SER A 60 7.99 3.13 28.08
C SER A 60 8.74 4.43 27.73
N HIS A 61 9.19 5.20 28.71
CA HIS A 61 10.11 6.31 28.54
C HIS A 61 11.37 5.92 27.77
N ASP A 62 12.00 6.90 27.12
CA ASP A 62 13.21 6.74 26.30
C ASP A 62 13.12 5.78 25.10
N ASN A 63 11.98 5.14 24.82
CA ASN A 63 11.92 4.05 23.83
C ASN A 63 12.21 4.48 22.38
N ILE A 64 12.12 5.79 22.10
CA ILE A 64 12.55 6.38 20.84
C ILE A 64 13.83 7.20 20.96
N GLY A 65 14.43 7.38 22.14
CA GLY A 65 15.74 8.03 22.32
C GLY A 65 15.76 9.36 23.10
N GLY A 66 14.81 9.59 24.01
CA GLY A 66 14.81 10.68 25.01
C GLY A 66 14.43 12.07 24.48
N GLY A 67 15.01 13.14 25.02
CA GLY A 67 14.65 14.53 24.68
C GLY A 67 14.84 14.95 23.21
N MET A 68 13.82 15.58 22.61
CA MET A 68 13.74 16.18 21.28
C MET A 68 13.57 17.69 21.36
N GLY A 69 14.50 18.43 20.77
CA GLY A 69 14.35 19.88 20.60
C GLY A 69 13.40 20.25 19.46
N ILE A 70 12.91 21.48 19.51
CA ILE A 70 12.12 22.14 18.46
C ILE A 70 12.83 22.06 17.09
N GLY A 71 12.10 21.65 16.05
CA GLY A 71 12.59 21.50 14.68
C GLY A 71 13.46 20.25 14.46
N SER A 72 13.63 19.40 15.46
CA SER A 72 14.41 18.17 15.33
C SER A 72 13.62 17.05 14.66
N THR A 73 14.35 16.14 13.99
CA THR A 73 13.81 14.89 13.45
C THR A 73 14.50 13.74 14.15
N ARG A 74 13.71 12.75 14.56
CA ARG A 74 14.23 11.50 15.11
C ARG A 74 13.82 10.30 14.27
N LEU A 75 14.79 9.44 13.95
CA LEU A 75 14.51 8.12 13.36
C LEU A 75 13.99 7.18 14.45
N LEU A 76 12.89 6.49 14.14
CA LEU A 76 12.30 5.52 15.05
C LEU A 76 13.07 4.20 14.97
N PRO A 77 13.40 3.56 16.12
CA PRO A 77 14.00 2.25 16.12
C PRO A 77 13.08 1.22 15.43
N PRO A 78 13.59 0.30 14.59
CA PRO A 78 12.75 -0.71 13.92
C PRO A 78 11.94 -1.58 14.90
N ALA A 79 12.47 -1.83 16.09
CA ALA A 79 11.77 -2.59 17.14
C ALA A 79 10.50 -1.88 17.64
N VAL A 80 10.42 -0.55 17.49
CA VAL A 80 9.25 0.26 17.82
C VAL A 80 8.40 0.48 16.57
N GLY A 81 8.99 1.02 15.51
CA GLY A 81 8.26 1.54 14.36
C GLY A 81 7.78 0.51 13.34
N THR A 82 8.37 -0.69 13.26
CA THR A 82 8.19 -1.58 12.10
C THR A 82 7.34 -2.81 12.42
N PHE A 83 6.28 -3.02 11.64
CA PHE A 83 5.48 -4.25 11.65
C PHE A 83 5.51 -4.93 10.27
N ALA A 84 6.16 -6.10 10.21
CA ALA A 84 6.28 -6.91 9.01
C ALA A 84 5.57 -8.25 9.18
N THR A 85 4.76 -8.64 8.20
CA THR A 85 3.93 -9.85 8.26
C THR A 85 3.54 -10.30 6.85
N THR A 86 2.57 -11.20 6.72
CA THR A 86 2.00 -11.65 5.46
C THR A 86 0.48 -11.55 5.53
N LEU A 87 -0.18 -11.06 4.50
CA LEU A 87 -1.64 -11.06 4.40
C LEU A 87 -2.14 -12.27 3.61
N GLN A 88 -3.32 -12.76 3.96
CA GLN A 88 -4.06 -13.73 3.16
C GLN A 88 -5.52 -13.28 3.03
N PRO A 89 -6.17 -13.47 1.87
CA PRO A 89 -7.59 -13.20 1.75
C PRO A 89 -8.42 -14.04 2.73
N ILE A 90 -9.44 -13.41 3.33
CA ILE A 90 -10.47 -14.11 4.12
C ILE A 90 -11.46 -14.74 3.14
N VAL A 91 -11.57 -16.07 3.17
CA VAL A 91 -12.52 -16.79 2.31
C VAL A 91 -13.89 -16.83 2.99
N LEU A 92 -14.88 -16.15 2.40
CA LEU A 92 -16.26 -16.16 2.86
C LEU A 92 -17.12 -17.08 2.00
N ASN A 93 -18.05 -17.82 2.61
CA ASN A 93 -19.12 -18.50 1.89
C ASN A 93 -20.38 -17.63 1.86
N ALA A 94 -20.71 -17.08 0.69
CA ALA A 94 -21.91 -16.26 0.49
C ALA A 94 -22.78 -16.89 -0.61
N GLY A 95 -23.97 -17.36 -0.25
CA GLY A 95 -24.90 -17.96 -1.22
C GLY A 95 -24.35 -19.22 -1.91
N GLY A 96 -23.52 -20.00 -1.23
CA GLY A 96 -22.88 -21.20 -1.78
C GLY A 96 -21.66 -20.93 -2.68
N GLN A 97 -21.24 -19.67 -2.81
CA GLN A 97 -20.03 -19.28 -3.52
C GLN A 97 -18.94 -18.85 -2.53
N ALA A 98 -17.71 -19.26 -2.80
CA ALA A 98 -16.54 -18.74 -2.12
C ALA A 98 -16.21 -17.34 -2.66
N VAL A 99 -16.18 -16.35 -1.76
CA VAL A 99 -15.79 -14.97 -2.04
C VAL A 99 -14.52 -14.68 -1.25
N GLU A 100 -13.43 -14.39 -1.96
CA GLU A 100 -12.19 -13.96 -1.32
C GLU A 100 -12.26 -12.47 -1.02
N VAL A 101 -12.25 -12.14 0.27
CA VAL A 101 -12.18 -10.77 0.75
C VAL A 101 -10.71 -10.45 1.07
N PRO A 102 -10.16 -9.33 0.58
CA PRO A 102 -8.76 -9.00 0.82
C PRO A 102 -8.41 -8.95 2.31
N GLY A 103 -7.17 -9.29 2.68
CA GLY A 103 -6.68 -9.05 4.05
C GLY A 103 -6.36 -7.58 4.30
N TRP A 104 -6.32 -7.19 5.58
CA TRP A 104 -5.90 -5.85 6.02
C TRP A 104 -4.76 -5.90 7.03
N ILE A 105 -3.90 -4.89 6.97
CA ILE A 105 -2.87 -4.61 7.96
C ILE A 105 -3.10 -3.20 8.53
N GLY A 106 -3.00 -3.07 9.85
CA GLY A 106 -3.11 -1.80 10.55
C GLY A 106 -1.86 -1.48 11.37
N LEU A 107 -1.59 -0.20 11.53
CA LEU A 107 -0.55 0.38 12.36
C LEU A 107 -1.12 1.57 13.12
N ILE A 108 -0.99 1.55 14.44
CA ILE A 108 -1.45 2.61 15.34
C ILE A 108 -0.23 3.14 16.07
N GLY A 109 -0.02 4.44 16.06
CA GLY A 109 1.03 5.12 16.82
C GLY A 109 0.38 6.00 17.87
N VAL A 110 0.70 5.77 19.14
CA VAL A 110 0.25 6.60 20.27
C VAL A 110 1.44 7.33 20.83
N LEU A 111 1.41 8.65 20.76
CA LEU A 111 2.50 9.51 21.22
C LEU A 111 2.11 10.13 22.56
N LEU A 112 3.05 10.08 23.49
CA LEU A 112 2.96 10.71 24.80
C LEU A 112 4.22 11.52 25.06
N GLU A 113 4.09 12.48 25.96
CA GLU A 113 5.17 13.25 26.55
C GLU A 113 5.49 12.67 27.94
N GLU A 114 6.78 12.54 28.25
CA GLU A 114 7.25 12.14 29.57
C GLU A 114 7.24 13.32 30.54
N ASP A 115 6.60 13.14 31.70
CA ASP A 115 6.58 14.10 32.80
C ASP A 115 6.94 13.40 34.11
N SER A 116 6.11 13.54 35.15
CA SER A 116 6.37 12.94 36.46
C SER A 116 5.89 11.48 36.55
N THR A 117 5.37 10.86 35.49
CA THR A 117 4.93 9.46 35.56
C THR A 117 6.15 8.55 35.67
N SER A 118 6.05 7.50 36.49
CA SER A 118 7.09 6.46 36.49
C SER A 118 6.99 5.53 35.26
N ASP A 119 8.09 4.90 34.87
CA ASP A 119 8.12 3.82 33.87
C ASP A 119 7.03 2.76 34.09
N VAL A 120 6.75 2.43 35.36
CA VAL A 120 5.72 1.44 35.72
C VAL A 120 4.32 1.95 35.40
N GLY A 121 4.06 3.25 35.63
CA GLY A 121 2.81 3.90 35.26
C GLY A 121 2.64 4.00 33.75
N ALA A 122 3.69 4.39 33.04
CA ALA A 122 3.72 4.44 31.58
C ALA A 122 3.47 3.06 30.96
N GLU A 123 4.13 2.00 31.43
CA GLU A 123 3.88 0.63 30.94
C GLU A 123 2.47 0.14 31.28
N ALA A 124 1.91 0.48 32.44
CA ALA A 124 0.53 0.13 32.76
C ALA A 124 -0.47 0.80 31.80
N ALA A 125 -0.20 2.04 31.41
CA ALA A 125 -0.97 2.76 30.40
C ALA A 125 -0.82 2.15 29.00
N HIS A 126 0.40 1.79 28.61
CA HIS A 126 0.67 1.05 27.37
C HIS A 126 -0.15 -0.25 27.29
N GLN A 127 -0.16 -1.05 28.37
CA GLN A 127 -0.96 -2.28 28.44
C GLN A 127 -2.47 -2.02 28.37
N ALA A 128 -2.94 -0.93 28.97
CA ALA A 128 -4.35 -0.55 28.88
C ALA A 128 -4.77 -0.20 27.44
N ILE A 129 -3.93 0.52 26.69
CA ILE A 129 -4.18 0.79 25.27
C ILE A 129 -4.12 -0.50 24.44
N ASN A 130 -3.14 -1.36 24.69
CA ASN A 130 -3.04 -2.66 24.01
C ASN A 130 -4.32 -3.49 24.19
N ASN A 131 -4.90 -3.46 25.40
CA ASN A 131 -6.16 -4.14 25.72
C ASN A 131 -7.39 -3.46 25.11
N LEU A 132 -7.43 -2.11 25.05
CA LEU A 132 -8.47 -1.36 24.34
C LEU A 132 -8.48 -1.75 22.86
N VAL A 133 -7.33 -1.62 22.18
CA VAL A 133 -7.21 -1.93 20.75
C VAL A 133 -7.57 -3.39 20.48
N ARG A 134 -7.12 -4.33 21.33
CA ARG A 134 -7.50 -5.74 21.21
C ARG A 134 -9.02 -5.92 21.31
N THR A 135 -9.65 -5.31 22.31
CA THR A 135 -11.11 -5.38 22.52
C THR A 135 -11.85 -4.83 21.31
N GLU A 136 -11.53 -3.60 20.91
CA GLU A 136 -12.21 -2.89 19.82
C GLU A 136 -12.12 -3.61 18.48
N ILE A 137 -10.94 -4.18 18.17
CA ILE A 137 -10.73 -4.93 16.93
C ILE A 137 -11.42 -6.30 16.99
N ASN A 138 -11.35 -7.01 18.12
CA ASN A 138 -12.06 -8.28 18.29
C ASN A 138 -13.57 -8.10 18.14
N GLU A 139 -14.13 -7.09 18.80
CA GLU A 139 -15.55 -6.75 18.69
C GLU A 139 -15.91 -6.36 17.25
N ALA A 140 -15.05 -5.61 16.54
CA ALA A 140 -15.28 -5.31 15.13
C ALA A 140 -15.34 -6.57 14.25
N VAL A 141 -14.52 -7.58 14.53
CA VAL A 141 -14.55 -8.88 13.82
C VAL A 141 -15.82 -9.66 14.18
N GLU A 142 -16.19 -9.70 15.46
CA GLU A 142 -17.41 -10.38 15.92
C GLU A 142 -18.70 -9.72 15.38
N ASP A 143 -18.69 -8.40 15.19
CA ASP A 143 -19.77 -7.60 14.61
C ASP A 143 -19.93 -7.81 13.09
N ILE A 144 -19.02 -8.55 12.44
CA ILE A 144 -19.21 -8.97 11.05
C ILE A 144 -20.24 -10.12 11.04
N ASN A 145 -21.52 -9.73 11.05
CA ASN A 145 -22.64 -10.64 10.83
C ASN A 145 -22.73 -11.01 9.35
N LEU A 146 -22.39 -12.25 9.03
CA LEU A 146 -22.31 -12.77 7.66
C LEU A 146 -23.69 -13.02 7.04
N ALA A 147 -24.75 -13.17 7.85
CA ALA A 147 -26.11 -13.26 7.32
C ALA A 147 -26.58 -11.91 6.75
N GLY A 148 -26.26 -10.80 7.44
CA GLY A 148 -26.48 -9.45 6.93
C GLY A 148 -25.55 -9.14 5.75
N LEU A 149 -24.26 -9.47 5.90
CA LEU A 149 -23.25 -9.27 4.86
C LEU A 149 -23.61 -9.99 3.55
N GLY A 150 -24.07 -11.24 3.62
CA GLY A 150 -24.47 -12.02 2.44
C GLY A 150 -25.64 -11.38 1.71
N ALA A 151 -26.64 -10.86 2.43
CA ALA A 151 -27.76 -10.13 1.83
C ALA A 151 -27.29 -8.80 1.19
N GLU A 152 -26.41 -8.05 1.84
CA GLU A 152 -25.83 -6.80 1.31
C GLU A 152 -24.99 -7.06 0.06
N ILE A 153 -24.15 -8.10 0.06
CA ILE A 153 -23.36 -8.52 -1.11
C ILE A 153 -24.30 -8.91 -2.25
N LEU A 154 -25.30 -9.76 -1.99
CA LEU A 154 -26.26 -10.17 -3.03
C LEU A 154 -27.04 -8.98 -3.60
N ALA A 155 -27.44 -8.03 -2.76
CA ALA A 155 -28.11 -6.81 -3.21
C ALA A 155 -27.20 -5.97 -4.13
N ALA A 156 -25.93 -5.78 -3.75
CA ALA A 156 -24.95 -5.05 -4.58
C ALA A 156 -24.65 -5.78 -5.90
N VAL A 157 -24.61 -7.11 -5.88
CA VAL A 157 -24.44 -7.94 -7.08
C VAL A 157 -25.64 -7.81 -8.02
N ASN A 158 -26.85 -7.83 -7.48
CA ASN A 158 -28.06 -7.57 -8.26
C ASN A 158 -28.09 -6.15 -8.84
N ALA A 159 -27.38 -5.20 -8.23
CA ALA A 159 -27.16 -3.85 -8.75
C ALA A 159 -25.98 -3.73 -9.73
N GLY A 160 -25.33 -4.84 -10.10
CA GLY A 160 -24.25 -4.90 -11.09
C GLY A 160 -22.83 -4.80 -10.52
N THR A 161 -22.66 -4.82 -9.21
CA THR A 161 -21.32 -4.81 -8.56
C THR A 161 -20.74 -6.22 -8.50
N SER A 162 -19.43 -6.39 -8.61
CA SER A 162 -18.84 -7.71 -8.38
C SER A 162 -18.96 -8.11 -6.89
N PRO A 163 -19.11 -9.41 -6.56
CA PRO A 163 -19.21 -9.86 -5.17
C PRO A 163 -18.02 -9.42 -4.30
N VAL A 164 -16.81 -9.46 -4.87
CA VAL A 164 -15.57 -9.03 -4.19
C VAL A 164 -15.59 -7.53 -3.91
N ALA A 165 -15.97 -6.69 -4.88
CA ALA A 165 -16.03 -5.25 -4.68
C ALA A 165 -17.09 -4.87 -3.63
N ALA A 166 -18.25 -5.54 -3.65
CA ALA A 166 -19.30 -5.34 -2.64
C ALA A 166 -18.81 -5.70 -1.23
N ALA A 167 -18.20 -6.88 -1.07
CA ALA A 167 -17.65 -7.32 0.21
C ALA A 167 -16.55 -6.36 0.70
N THR A 168 -15.64 -5.96 -0.18
CA THR A 168 -14.56 -5.02 0.13
C THR A 168 -15.12 -3.71 0.66
N ALA A 169 -16.12 -3.12 0.00
CA ALA A 169 -16.72 -1.85 0.43
C ALA A 169 -17.37 -1.94 1.82
N ILE A 170 -18.06 -3.05 2.13
CA ILE A 170 -18.69 -3.26 3.44
C ILE A 170 -17.64 -3.37 4.54
N PHE A 171 -16.55 -4.11 4.28
CA PHE A 171 -15.44 -4.21 5.23
C PHE A 171 -14.75 -2.86 5.43
N THR A 172 -14.47 -2.10 4.37
CA THR A 172 -13.93 -0.74 4.47
C THR A 172 -14.78 0.13 5.41
N ALA A 173 -16.11 0.14 5.24
CA ALA A 173 -17.00 0.91 6.11
C ALA A 173 -17.04 0.43 7.57
N LYS A 174 -16.66 -0.83 7.85
CA LYS A 174 -16.48 -1.33 9.22
C LYS A 174 -15.13 -0.92 9.79
N ILE A 175 -14.07 -0.95 8.98
CA ILE A 175 -12.74 -0.46 9.34
C ILE A 175 -12.78 1.03 9.66
N ASP A 176 -13.47 1.85 8.87
CA ASP A 176 -13.61 3.29 9.15
C ASP A 176 -14.27 3.56 10.51
N ARG A 177 -15.28 2.75 10.88
CA ARG A 177 -15.91 2.82 12.20
C ARG A 177 -14.98 2.41 13.32
N LEU A 178 -14.17 1.37 13.11
CA LEU A 178 -13.14 0.93 14.05
C LEU A 178 -12.11 2.04 14.30
N ILE A 179 -11.60 2.67 13.25
CA ILE A 179 -10.66 3.81 13.35
C ILE A 179 -11.27 4.90 14.24
N ALA A 180 -12.50 5.32 13.93
CA ALA A 180 -13.18 6.36 14.68
C ALA A 180 -13.42 6.02 16.16
N ARG A 181 -13.58 4.73 16.52
CA ARG A 181 -13.69 4.30 17.93
C ARG A 181 -12.34 4.35 18.63
N ILE A 182 -11.29 3.84 17.99
CA ILE A 182 -9.92 3.86 18.54
C ILE A 182 -9.49 5.30 18.82
N GLU A 183 -9.63 6.20 17.83
CA GLU A 183 -9.28 7.61 17.98
C GLU A 183 -10.07 8.29 19.11
N ARG A 184 -11.35 7.95 19.26
CA ARG A 184 -12.21 8.53 20.31
C ARG A 184 -11.82 8.08 21.71
N TYR A 185 -11.43 6.82 21.89
CA TYR A 185 -11.26 6.23 23.23
C TYR A 185 -9.81 6.12 23.67
N ALA A 186 -8.83 6.20 22.77
CA ALA A 186 -7.41 6.03 23.07
C ALA A 186 -6.92 6.96 24.19
N GLN A 187 -7.19 8.28 24.08
CA GLN A 187 -6.78 9.25 25.10
C GLN A 187 -7.36 8.89 26.48
N SER A 188 -8.67 8.62 26.54
CA SER A 188 -9.33 8.29 27.80
C SER A 188 -8.79 7.00 28.43
N ALA A 189 -8.44 6.00 27.62
CA ALA A 189 -7.84 4.76 28.12
C ALA A 189 -6.43 4.99 28.66
N ALA A 190 -5.61 5.79 27.96
CA ALA A 190 -4.27 6.15 28.39
C ALA A 190 -4.29 6.87 29.74
N VAL A 191 -5.01 8.00 29.80
CA VAL A 191 -5.07 8.88 30.97
C VAL A 191 -5.65 8.16 32.19
N ASN A 192 -6.74 7.40 32.01
CA ASN A 192 -7.33 6.66 33.14
C ASN A 192 -6.37 5.60 33.69
N ALA A 193 -5.60 4.94 32.82
CA ALA A 193 -4.63 3.96 33.24
C ALA A 193 -3.45 4.58 33.99
N ILE A 194 -2.91 5.72 33.52
CA ILE A 194 -1.88 6.50 34.22
C ILE A 194 -2.38 6.86 35.61
N VAL A 195 -3.54 7.53 35.70
CA VAL A 195 -4.14 7.98 36.96
C VAL A 195 -4.38 6.83 37.94
N SER A 196 -4.83 5.67 37.45
CA SER A 196 -5.10 4.50 38.30
C SER A 196 -3.85 3.83 38.89
N ASN A 197 -2.67 4.09 38.32
CA ASN A 197 -1.40 3.50 38.77
C ASN A 197 -0.53 4.48 39.57
N LEU A 198 -0.98 5.72 39.78
CA LEU A 198 -0.33 6.66 40.69
C LEU A 198 -0.40 6.12 42.13
N SER A 199 0.73 5.78 42.74
CA SER A 199 0.74 5.26 44.11
C SER A 199 0.42 6.36 45.14
N PHE A 200 -0.20 6.07 46.28
CA PHE A 200 -0.76 7.10 47.19
C PHE A 200 0.27 8.06 47.86
N PRO A 201 1.59 7.82 47.88
CA PRO A 201 2.58 8.89 48.14
C PRO A 201 3.02 9.63 46.88
N ALA A 202 2.96 8.98 45.72
CA ALA A 202 3.33 9.52 44.41
C ALA A 202 2.19 10.37 43.79
N ALA A 203 0.92 10.12 44.12
CA ALA A 203 -0.23 10.91 43.67
C ALA A 203 -0.21 12.39 44.12
N ILE A 204 0.65 12.76 45.08
CA ILE A 204 0.87 14.16 45.48
C ILE A 204 1.94 14.84 44.60
N VAL A 205 2.87 14.07 44.02
CA VAL A 205 3.98 14.56 43.18
C VAL A 205 3.73 14.26 41.70
N GLU A 206 3.51 13.00 41.32
CA GLU A 206 3.13 12.55 39.97
C GLU A 206 1.72 13.02 39.57
N GLY A 207 0.80 13.17 40.54
CA GLY A 207 -0.54 13.72 40.28
C GLY A 207 -0.55 15.23 40.05
N ALA A 208 0.59 15.92 40.22
CA ALA A 208 0.72 17.33 39.90
C ALA A 208 1.00 17.55 38.40
N ASP A 209 1.60 16.56 37.72
CA ASP A 209 2.05 16.66 36.32
C ASP A 209 2.20 15.25 35.67
N PRO A 210 1.10 14.56 35.37
CA PRO A 210 1.14 13.23 34.73
C PRO A 210 1.47 13.36 33.24
N ASP A 211 2.06 12.31 32.68
CA ASP A 211 2.45 12.24 31.26
C ASP A 211 1.31 12.65 30.34
N GLU A 212 1.61 13.56 29.43
CA GLU A 212 0.62 14.13 28.54
C GLU A 212 0.38 13.28 27.29
N PHE A 213 -0.89 13.04 26.97
CA PHE A 213 -1.28 12.39 25.73
C PHE A 213 -1.21 13.38 24.57
N MET A 214 -0.23 13.21 23.69
CA MET A 214 0.01 14.12 22.55
C MET A 214 -0.90 13.82 21.37
N GLY A 215 -1.18 12.55 21.12
CA GLY A 215 -2.13 12.16 20.09
C GLY A 215 -1.93 10.75 19.55
N ILE A 216 -2.70 10.45 18.50
CA ILE A 216 -2.76 9.13 17.89
C ILE A 216 -2.75 9.25 16.36
N SER A 217 -2.01 8.37 15.71
CA SER A 217 -2.07 8.11 14.27
C SER A 217 -2.58 6.71 14.04
N VAL A 218 -3.58 6.54 13.17
CA VAL A 218 -4.12 5.23 12.78
C VAL A 218 -4.05 5.09 11.26
N ARG A 219 -3.33 4.07 10.80
CA ARG A 219 -3.21 3.73 9.37
C ARG A 219 -3.61 2.29 9.14
N ILE A 220 -4.50 2.07 8.18
CA ILE A 220 -4.95 0.73 7.80
C ILE A 220 -4.91 0.62 6.29
N TYR A 221 -4.35 -0.48 5.79
CA TYR A 221 -4.20 -0.77 4.37
C TYR A 221 -4.77 -2.15 4.06
N GLY A 222 -5.57 -2.25 3.01
CA GLY A 222 -5.95 -3.53 2.41
C GLY A 222 -4.93 -4.02 1.40
N GLU A 223 -4.98 -5.31 1.04
CA GLU A 223 -4.18 -5.82 -0.08
C GLU A 223 -4.34 -5.02 -1.40
N PRO A 224 -5.51 -4.46 -1.76
CA PRO A 224 -5.65 -3.65 -2.97
C PRO A 224 -4.82 -2.36 -2.92
N ASP A 225 -4.72 -1.71 -1.76
CA ASP A 225 -3.91 -0.50 -1.56
C ASP A 225 -2.43 -0.84 -1.79
N LEU A 226 -2.00 -2.00 -1.32
CA LEU A 226 -0.61 -2.47 -1.40
C LEU A 226 -0.29 -3.15 -2.73
N ALA A 227 -1.27 -3.47 -3.58
CA ALA A 227 -1.10 -4.29 -4.79
C ALA A 227 -0.09 -3.73 -5.79
N ALA A 228 0.02 -2.41 -5.88
CA ALA A 228 0.94 -1.72 -6.77
C ALA A 228 2.30 -1.40 -6.11
N THR A 229 2.45 -1.67 -4.82
CA THR A 229 3.65 -1.31 -4.06
C THR A 229 4.74 -2.38 -4.16
N THR A 230 5.98 -1.96 -3.91
CA THR A 230 7.16 -2.83 -3.88
C THR A 230 8.13 -2.34 -2.81
N HIS A 231 9.21 -3.07 -2.55
CA HIS A 231 10.25 -2.61 -1.61
C HIS A 231 10.93 -1.28 -2.00
N THR A 232 10.79 -0.85 -3.26
CA THR A 232 11.30 0.43 -3.80
C THR A 232 10.20 1.44 -4.10
N GLU A 233 8.94 1.01 -4.24
CA GLU A 233 7.78 1.85 -4.54
C GLU A 233 6.78 1.73 -3.39
N ARG A 234 6.94 2.60 -2.38
CA ARG A 234 6.23 2.51 -1.10
C ARG A 234 5.13 3.56 -1.04
N LEU A 235 4.05 3.27 -0.33
CA LEU A 235 3.07 4.29 0.05
C LEU A 235 3.63 5.06 1.24
N GLU A 236 4.02 6.31 1.03
CA GLU A 236 4.44 7.19 2.12
C GLU A 236 3.24 7.91 2.72
N PHE A 237 3.29 8.16 4.03
CA PHE A 237 2.29 8.97 4.72
C PHE A 237 2.93 9.85 5.78
N THR A 238 2.23 10.91 6.15
CA THR A 238 2.57 11.81 7.24
C THR A 238 1.29 12.14 8.00
N ASP A 239 1.31 11.93 9.31
CA ASP A 239 0.22 12.32 10.21
C ASP A 239 0.67 13.45 11.10
N MET A 240 -0.21 14.44 11.23
CA MET A 240 -0.01 15.55 12.14
C MET A 240 -0.63 15.18 13.48
N ILE A 241 0.17 15.30 14.54
CA ILE A 241 -0.26 15.09 15.92
C ILE A 241 -0.50 16.47 16.53
N VAL A 242 -1.76 16.70 16.88
CA VAL A 242 -2.30 17.99 17.35
C VAL A 242 -2.48 17.89 18.85
N GLU A 243 -1.93 18.86 19.58
CA GLU A 243 -2.10 18.96 21.02
C GLU A 243 -3.57 19.30 21.36
N PRO A 244 -4.25 18.47 22.18
CA PRO A 244 -5.59 18.79 22.65
C PRO A 244 -5.51 19.91 23.68
N ASN A 245 -6.06 21.09 23.36
CA ASN A 245 -6.15 22.30 24.20
C ASN A 245 -4.99 23.33 24.07
N MET A 246 -4.53 23.58 22.84
CA MET A 246 -3.50 24.56 22.53
C MET A 246 -3.64 25.94 23.21
N HIS A 247 -2.47 26.46 23.57
CA HIS A 247 -2.27 27.89 23.81
C HIS A 247 -2.47 28.70 22.51
N PRO A 248 -3.06 29.91 22.54
CA PRO A 248 -3.37 30.70 21.33
C PRO A 248 -2.16 31.14 20.48
N GLU A 249 -0.93 30.89 20.96
CA GLU A 249 0.32 31.39 20.37
C GLU A 249 1.21 30.28 19.77
N SER A 250 0.89 28.99 19.99
CA SER A 250 1.61 27.86 19.39
C SER A 250 1.08 27.51 17.98
N SER A 251 1.90 26.85 17.16
CA SER A 251 1.42 26.30 15.88
C SER A 251 0.42 25.18 16.13
N ASP A 252 -0.52 24.96 15.19
CA ASP A 252 -1.57 23.92 15.29
C ASP A 252 -1.07 22.47 15.47
N PHE A 253 0.25 22.23 15.53
CA PHE A 253 0.88 20.92 15.46
C PHE A 253 2.02 20.82 16.47
N ALA A 254 2.03 19.76 17.28
CA ALA A 254 3.15 19.42 18.16
C ALA A 254 4.18 18.58 17.40
N TYR A 255 3.70 17.55 16.68
CA TYR A 255 4.58 16.59 15.99
C TYR A 255 4.05 16.16 14.62
N ASN A 256 4.96 15.69 13.76
CA ASN A 256 4.63 14.88 12.58
C ASN A 256 5.18 13.47 12.75
N LEU A 257 4.32 12.48 12.54
CA LEU A 257 4.70 11.08 12.45
C LEU A 257 4.72 10.65 10.99
N HIS A 258 5.91 10.34 10.47
CA HIS A 258 6.09 9.89 9.10
C HIS A 258 6.22 8.38 9.05
N GLY A 259 5.59 7.75 8.06
CA GLY A 259 5.66 6.32 7.88
C GLY A 259 5.47 5.90 6.43
N GLN A 260 5.51 4.59 6.22
CA GLN A 260 5.29 3.99 4.91
C GLN A 260 4.71 2.58 4.98
N ALA A 261 4.11 2.14 3.88
CA ALA A 261 3.52 0.82 3.71
C ALA A 261 3.84 0.22 2.33
N TRP A 262 4.19 -1.06 2.27
CA TRP A 262 4.54 -1.72 1.01
C TRP A 262 4.48 -3.25 1.05
N GLN A 263 4.46 -3.88 -0.13
CA GLN A 263 4.73 -5.30 -0.30
C GLN A 263 6.24 -5.57 -0.33
N ARG A 264 6.69 -6.56 0.46
CA ARG A 264 8.09 -7.02 0.47
C ARG A 264 8.40 -7.89 -0.76
N ILE A 265 8.20 -7.33 -1.94
CA ILE A 265 8.52 -7.94 -3.22
C ILE A 265 9.51 -7.10 -4.02
N GLU A 266 10.34 -7.80 -4.77
CA GLU A 266 11.16 -7.23 -5.83
C GLU A 266 10.48 -7.52 -7.17
N VAL A 267 10.34 -6.47 -7.98
CA VAL A 267 9.87 -6.58 -9.35
C VAL A 267 11.08 -6.62 -10.27
N PHE A 268 11.15 -7.66 -11.09
CA PHE A 268 12.16 -7.75 -12.13
C PHE A 268 11.51 -8.13 -13.47
N TRP A 269 12.17 -7.76 -14.55
CA TRP A 269 11.68 -7.98 -15.90
C TRP A 269 12.59 -8.99 -16.59
N VAL A 270 12.02 -10.10 -17.05
CA VAL A 270 12.72 -11.01 -17.96
C VAL A 270 12.47 -10.50 -19.37
N PRO A 271 13.51 -10.04 -20.10
CA PRO A 271 13.31 -9.48 -21.43
C PRO A 271 12.69 -10.53 -22.35
N PHE A 272 11.81 -10.07 -23.24
CA PHE A 272 11.34 -10.93 -24.32
C PHE A 272 12.50 -11.28 -25.25
N THR A 273 12.38 -12.41 -25.96
CA THR A 273 13.40 -12.75 -26.94
C THR A 273 13.44 -11.69 -28.05
N ASP A 274 14.66 -11.30 -28.42
CA ASP A 274 14.95 -10.46 -29.58
C ASP A 274 15.27 -11.29 -30.84
N GLN A 275 15.35 -12.61 -30.68
CA GLN A 275 15.56 -13.57 -31.74
C GLN A 275 14.22 -13.93 -32.37
N VAL A 276 13.79 -13.12 -33.33
CA VAL A 276 12.65 -13.43 -34.21
C VAL A 276 13.19 -14.26 -35.39
N PRO A 277 12.64 -15.46 -35.67
CA PRO A 277 13.09 -16.26 -36.80
C PRO A 277 12.63 -15.65 -38.13
N PRO A 278 13.33 -15.89 -39.25
CA PRO A 278 12.91 -15.43 -40.57
C PRO A 278 11.45 -15.78 -40.88
N GLY A 279 10.68 -14.81 -41.35
CA GLY A 279 9.25 -14.99 -41.60
C GLY A 279 8.45 -13.69 -41.67
N ARG A 280 7.12 -13.83 -41.65
CA ARG A 280 6.17 -12.71 -41.65
C ARG A 280 5.51 -12.60 -40.28
N TRP A 281 5.72 -11.47 -39.60
CA TRP A 281 5.36 -11.32 -38.18
C TRP A 281 4.39 -10.17 -37.93
N GLN A 282 3.37 -10.44 -37.11
CA GLN A 282 2.42 -9.42 -36.70
C GLN A 282 3.01 -8.56 -35.58
N VAL A 283 3.01 -7.24 -35.77
CA VAL A 283 3.34 -6.26 -34.75
C VAL A 283 2.07 -5.91 -34.00
N THR A 284 2.09 -6.08 -32.68
CA THR A 284 0.93 -5.80 -31.80
C THR A 284 1.21 -4.71 -30.79
N GLY A 285 2.46 -4.26 -30.67
CA GLY A 285 2.83 -3.12 -29.84
C GLY A 285 4.15 -2.51 -30.29
N LEU A 286 4.43 -1.31 -29.80
CA LEU A 286 5.71 -0.65 -30.05
C LEU A 286 6.17 0.19 -28.87
N GLN A 287 7.46 0.48 -28.77
CA GLN A 287 7.99 1.44 -27.81
C GLN A 287 8.36 2.74 -28.51
N ARG A 288 8.08 3.86 -27.84
CA ARG A 288 8.40 5.21 -28.32
C ARG A 288 9.42 5.83 -27.37
N SER A 289 10.44 6.44 -27.93
CA SER A 289 11.45 7.17 -27.18
C SER A 289 11.63 8.57 -27.76
N GLY A 290 12.20 9.48 -26.99
CA GLY A 290 12.41 10.86 -27.41
C GLY A 290 11.88 11.87 -26.40
N ARG A 291 11.91 13.14 -26.79
CA ARG A 291 11.43 14.25 -25.96
C ARG A 291 9.93 14.50 -26.23
N PRO A 292 9.19 15.12 -25.29
CA PRO A 292 7.82 15.55 -25.55
C PRO A 292 7.71 16.31 -26.88
N GLY A 293 6.74 15.94 -27.73
CA GLY A 293 6.53 16.52 -29.06
C GLY A 293 7.41 15.98 -30.19
N LYS A 294 8.41 15.13 -29.89
CA LYS A 294 9.25 14.44 -30.89
C LYS A 294 9.57 13.02 -30.42
N GLN A 295 8.56 12.16 -30.51
CA GLN A 295 8.71 10.73 -30.24
C GLN A 295 9.00 9.97 -31.52
N PHE A 296 9.86 8.96 -31.43
CA PHE A 296 10.15 8.03 -32.52
C PHE A 296 9.99 6.59 -32.03
N ILE A 297 9.69 5.67 -32.94
CA ILE A 297 9.63 4.24 -32.64
C ILE A 297 11.04 3.76 -32.32
N SER A 298 11.25 3.24 -31.11
CA SER A 298 12.54 2.68 -30.68
C SER A 298 12.56 1.15 -30.76
N GLN A 299 11.40 0.49 -30.60
CA GLN A 299 11.26 -0.96 -30.66
C GLN A 299 9.88 -1.38 -31.17
N LEU A 300 9.79 -2.57 -31.75
CA LEU A 300 8.56 -3.24 -32.16
C LEU A 300 8.41 -4.54 -31.38
N GLY A 301 7.18 -4.93 -31.08
CA GLY A 301 6.89 -6.20 -30.43
C GLY A 301 5.63 -6.87 -30.95
N GLY A 302 5.56 -8.17 -30.72
CA GLY A 302 4.46 -9.04 -31.11
C GLY A 302 4.45 -10.33 -30.31
N ASN A 303 3.62 -11.28 -30.74
CA ASN A 303 3.60 -12.63 -30.17
C ASN A 303 3.88 -13.65 -31.28
N PHE A 304 4.58 -14.72 -30.93
CA PHE A 304 4.69 -15.92 -31.75
C PHE A 304 3.37 -16.72 -31.73
N ALA A 305 3.28 -17.75 -32.57
CA ALA A 305 2.09 -18.60 -32.68
C ALA A 305 1.74 -19.35 -31.38
N ASP A 306 2.72 -19.61 -30.53
CA ASP A 306 2.55 -20.21 -29.19
C ASP A 306 2.15 -19.19 -28.11
N GLY A 307 2.01 -17.91 -28.48
CA GLY A 307 1.73 -16.81 -27.56
C GLY A 307 2.97 -16.23 -26.88
N THR A 308 4.16 -16.77 -27.12
CA THR A 308 5.40 -16.24 -26.55
C THR A 308 5.68 -14.85 -27.14
N PRO A 309 5.86 -13.81 -26.31
CA PRO A 309 6.12 -12.45 -26.80
C PRO A 309 7.55 -12.28 -27.31
N TRP A 310 7.73 -11.38 -28.28
CA TRP A 310 9.03 -10.96 -28.81
C TRP A 310 9.12 -9.43 -28.89
N VAL A 311 10.34 -8.92 -28.81
CA VAL A 311 10.62 -7.48 -28.97
C VAL A 311 11.93 -7.28 -29.72
N GLN A 312 11.95 -6.38 -30.70
CA GLN A 312 13.13 -6.06 -31.48
C GLN A 312 13.36 -4.56 -31.54
N THR A 313 14.63 -4.15 -31.53
CA THR A 313 14.99 -2.74 -31.72
C THR A 313 14.62 -2.29 -33.13
N LYS A 314 14.30 -0.99 -33.29
CA LYS A 314 14.07 -0.38 -34.60
C LYS A 314 15.21 -0.72 -35.58
N GLY A 315 16.46 -0.63 -35.14
CA GLY A 315 17.63 -0.96 -35.98
C GLY A 315 17.58 -2.40 -36.50
N ALA A 316 17.35 -3.37 -35.62
CA ALA A 316 17.27 -4.79 -36.01
C ALA A 316 16.15 -5.05 -37.02
N VAL A 317 14.96 -4.50 -36.79
CA VAL A 317 13.82 -4.61 -37.72
C VAL A 317 14.17 -4.03 -39.08
N MET A 318 14.82 -2.86 -39.12
CA MET A 318 15.20 -2.20 -40.36
C MET A 318 16.26 -2.98 -41.14
N ASP A 319 17.25 -3.55 -40.45
CA ASP A 319 18.26 -4.41 -41.06
C ASP A 319 17.59 -5.66 -41.66
N GLN A 320 16.69 -6.29 -40.91
CA GLN A 320 15.97 -7.49 -41.33
C GLN A 320 15.04 -7.26 -42.53
N LEU A 321 14.34 -6.12 -42.57
CA LEU A 321 13.53 -5.67 -43.71
C LEU A 321 14.41 -5.40 -44.93
N SER A 322 15.55 -4.71 -44.75
CA SER A 322 16.45 -4.32 -45.83
C SER A 322 17.09 -5.52 -46.54
N VAL A 323 17.39 -6.59 -45.80
CA VAL A 323 17.91 -7.84 -46.37
C VAL A 323 16.79 -8.79 -46.84
N GLY A 324 15.52 -8.44 -46.64
CA GLY A 324 14.36 -9.24 -47.03
C GLY A 324 14.21 -10.55 -46.25
N SER A 325 14.88 -10.69 -45.10
CA SER A 325 14.82 -11.90 -44.26
C SER A 325 13.52 -11.99 -43.46
N HIS A 326 12.88 -10.84 -43.22
CA HIS A 326 11.65 -10.71 -42.47
C HIS A 326 10.71 -9.76 -43.18
N SER A 327 9.41 -9.95 -42.98
CA SER A 327 8.40 -8.93 -43.19
C SER A 327 7.56 -8.76 -41.93
N TYR A 328 7.07 -7.55 -41.72
CA TYR A 328 6.26 -7.24 -40.55
C TYR A 328 4.96 -6.60 -41.02
N PHE A 329 3.87 -6.82 -40.29
CA PHE A 329 2.58 -6.24 -40.61
C PHE A 329 1.81 -5.87 -39.35
N VAL A 330 0.88 -4.95 -39.48
CA VAL A 330 -0.10 -4.60 -38.45
C VAL A 330 -1.47 -5.05 -38.95
N ARG A 331 -2.26 -5.71 -38.11
CA ARG A 331 -3.63 -6.13 -38.43
C ARG A 331 -4.63 -5.18 -37.78
N GLY A 332 -5.48 -4.55 -38.59
CA GLY A 332 -6.54 -3.66 -38.13
C GLY A 332 -7.74 -4.42 -37.55
N ALA A 333 -8.67 -3.69 -36.96
CA ALA A 333 -9.90 -4.25 -36.40
C ALA A 333 -10.78 -4.94 -37.45
N SER A 334 -10.68 -4.51 -38.71
CA SER A 334 -11.36 -5.13 -39.86
C SER A 334 -10.73 -6.47 -40.30
N GLY A 335 -9.55 -6.80 -39.79
CA GLY A 335 -8.73 -7.92 -40.24
C GLY A 335 -7.80 -7.60 -41.41
N VAL A 336 -7.91 -6.41 -42.01
CA VAL A 336 -6.98 -5.91 -43.05
C VAL A 336 -5.58 -5.73 -42.46
N GLU A 337 -4.57 -6.08 -43.25
CA GLU A 337 -3.16 -6.02 -42.86
C GLU A 337 -2.45 -4.91 -43.63
N ALA A 338 -1.69 -4.08 -42.91
CA ALA A 338 -0.78 -3.11 -43.51
C ALA A 338 0.68 -3.53 -43.22
N ASP A 339 1.47 -3.66 -44.28
CA ASP A 339 2.88 -4.04 -44.15
C ASP A 339 3.69 -2.87 -43.57
N VAL A 340 4.61 -3.19 -42.67
CA VAL A 340 5.58 -2.25 -42.10
C VAL A 340 6.72 -2.05 -43.09
N ILE A 341 7.02 -0.80 -43.37
CA ILE A 341 8.02 -0.38 -44.34
C ILE A 341 9.01 0.59 -43.70
N ILE A 342 10.17 0.71 -44.34
CA ILE A 342 11.16 1.74 -44.03
C ILE A 342 10.80 2.98 -44.85
N GLU A 343 10.47 4.07 -44.18
CA GLU A 343 10.21 5.36 -44.82
C GLU A 343 11.46 6.25 -44.72
N PRO A 344 12.05 6.67 -45.85
CA PRO A 344 13.14 7.63 -45.84
C PRO A 344 12.67 8.96 -45.27
N GLU A 345 13.43 9.52 -44.32
CA GLU A 345 13.15 10.85 -43.78
C GLU A 345 13.80 11.91 -44.70
N PRO A 346 13.04 12.72 -45.46
CA PRO A 346 13.60 13.62 -46.48
C PRO A 346 14.55 14.67 -45.90
N LEU A 347 14.30 15.10 -44.66
CA LEU A 347 15.12 16.10 -43.98
C LEU A 347 16.37 15.49 -43.33
N ASN A 348 16.40 14.17 -43.14
CA ASN A 348 17.51 13.47 -42.50
C ASN A 348 17.62 12.01 -42.98
N PRO A 349 18.26 11.76 -44.14
CA PRO A 349 18.33 10.42 -44.73
C PRO A 349 19.10 9.40 -43.87
N PHE A 350 19.84 9.86 -42.86
CA PHE A 350 20.52 8.99 -41.90
C PHE A 350 19.60 8.45 -40.80
N PHE A 351 18.37 8.96 -40.72
CA PHE A 351 17.39 8.56 -39.70
C PHE A 351 16.04 8.18 -40.33
N PRO A 352 16.01 7.18 -41.22
CA PRO A 352 14.75 6.65 -41.74
C PRO A 352 13.81 6.19 -40.60
N SER A 353 12.50 6.30 -40.81
CA SER A 353 11.46 5.87 -39.88
C SER A 353 10.90 4.49 -40.26
N LEU A 354 10.24 3.84 -39.31
CA LEU A 354 9.35 2.72 -39.59
C LEU A 354 7.92 3.27 -39.64
N THR A 355 7.17 2.89 -40.66
CA THR A 355 5.76 3.24 -40.84
C THR A 355 5.00 2.05 -41.44
N THR A 356 3.68 2.15 -41.57
CA THR A 356 2.89 1.16 -42.32
C THR A 356 2.59 1.69 -43.71
N THR A 357 2.39 0.77 -44.65
CA THR A 357 1.85 1.09 -45.97
C THR A 357 0.49 1.76 -45.79
N ALA A 358 0.24 2.87 -46.49
CA ALA A 358 -1.02 3.58 -46.40
C ALA A 358 -2.17 2.76 -47.00
N ASP A 359 -3.27 2.68 -46.27
CA ASP A 359 -4.54 2.13 -46.74
C ASP A 359 -5.74 2.86 -46.09
N ASP A 360 -6.95 2.34 -46.30
CA ASP A 360 -8.18 2.95 -45.83
C ASP A 360 -8.56 2.57 -44.38
N ASP A 361 -7.82 1.68 -43.70
CA ASP A 361 -8.10 1.26 -42.32
C ASP A 361 -7.18 2.00 -41.32
N PRO A 362 -7.66 3.05 -40.62
CA PRO A 362 -6.82 3.83 -39.72
C PRO A 362 -6.35 3.04 -38.48
N THR A 363 -6.88 1.84 -38.25
CA THR A 363 -6.55 1.03 -37.06
C THR A 363 -5.33 0.14 -37.26
N ASN A 364 -4.90 -0.08 -38.51
CA ASN A 364 -3.74 -0.92 -38.82
C ASN A 364 -2.43 -0.12 -38.95
N ASN A 365 -2.34 1.06 -38.32
CA ASN A 365 -1.15 1.88 -38.37
C ASN A 365 -0.20 1.55 -37.21
N LEU A 366 1.12 1.57 -37.45
CA LEU A 366 2.09 1.46 -36.35
C LEU A 366 1.83 2.54 -35.28
N GLY A 367 1.54 3.77 -35.71
CA GLY A 367 1.24 4.91 -34.85
C GLY A 367 0.06 4.70 -33.89
N SER A 368 -0.90 3.81 -34.20
CA SER A 368 -2.04 3.51 -33.32
C SER A 368 -1.78 2.36 -32.35
N LEU A 369 -0.65 1.65 -32.46
CA LEU A 369 -0.35 0.52 -31.57
C LEU A 369 -0.03 0.97 -30.14
N PRO A 370 -0.48 0.19 -29.14
CA PRO A 370 -0.16 0.43 -27.73
C PRO A 370 1.33 0.20 -27.45
N PRO A 371 1.82 0.62 -26.27
CA PRO A 371 3.15 0.25 -25.79
C PRO A 371 3.35 -1.28 -25.81
N CYS A 372 4.43 -1.78 -26.42
CA CYS A 372 4.81 -3.19 -26.24
C CYS A 372 5.42 -3.40 -24.85
N PRO A 373 5.09 -4.49 -24.13
CA PRO A 373 5.82 -4.85 -22.94
C PRO A 373 7.27 -5.16 -23.32
N LEU A 374 8.22 -4.80 -22.45
CA LEU A 374 9.66 -5.01 -22.67
C LEU A 374 10.15 -6.36 -22.14
N GLY A 375 9.29 -7.05 -21.42
CA GLY A 375 9.59 -8.30 -20.76
C GLY A 375 8.39 -8.80 -19.98
N THR A 376 8.51 -10.01 -19.46
CA THR A 376 7.55 -10.56 -18.51
C THR A 376 7.87 -9.96 -17.15
N ARG A 377 6.87 -9.33 -16.52
CA ARG A 377 6.99 -8.88 -15.13
C ARG A 377 6.99 -10.10 -14.22
N HIS A 378 8.05 -10.25 -13.44
CA HIS A 378 8.13 -11.25 -12.38
C HIS A 378 8.24 -10.56 -11.02
N THR A 379 7.76 -11.25 -9.99
CA THR A 379 7.91 -10.83 -8.61
C THR A 379 8.57 -11.93 -7.81
N ARG A 380 9.37 -11.56 -6.82
CA ARG A 380 9.89 -12.47 -5.79
C ARG A 380 9.87 -11.81 -4.43
N PRO A 381 9.66 -12.55 -3.32
CA PRO A 381 9.80 -11.99 -1.98
C PRO A 381 11.21 -11.43 -1.73
N VAL A 382 11.31 -10.33 -0.99
CA VAL A 382 12.57 -9.80 -0.47
C VAL A 382 12.85 -10.45 0.89
N GLY A 383 14.05 -11.02 1.03
CA GLY A 383 14.54 -11.66 2.27
C GLY A 383 14.48 -10.74 3.48
#